data_AF-A0A662VER1-F1
#
_entry.id   AF-A0A662VER1-F1
#
_cell.length_a   1.000
_cell.length_b   1.000
_cell.length_c   1.000
_cell.angle_alpha   90.00
_cell.angle_beta   90.00
_cell.angle_gamma   90.00
#
_symmetry.space_group_name_H-M   'P 1'
#
loop_
_entity.id
_entity.type
_entity.pdbx_description
1 polymer ?
#
loop_
_entity_poly.entity_id
_entity_poly.type
_entity_poly.pdbx_seq_one_letter_code
_entity_poly.pdbx_strand_id
1 'polypeptide(L)'
;MLKNNEYKTLITAILVVGLLITILSTIHNWRILPKIKYYESTAGIIKRALNNSAEEEYESLLSYSNKLVLLGLLGLIIILSSIGLLINKDAEHEPLMLI
;
A
#
# COMPACT_ATOMS: atom_id res chain seq x y z
N MET A 1 30.72 -2.71 6.86
CA MET A 1 30.23 -1.32 6.89
C MET A 1 30.06 -0.89 5.44
N LEU A 2 28.82 -0.71 4.95
CA LEU A 2 28.58 -0.17 3.60
C LEU A 2 29.10 1.27 3.55
N LYS A 3 29.72 1.68 2.44
CA LYS A 3 30.03 3.11 2.24
C LYS A 3 28.71 3.89 2.26
N ASN A 4 28.71 5.12 2.80
CA ASN A 4 27.49 5.92 2.96
C ASN A 4 26.65 6.01 1.66
N ASN A 5 27.32 6.09 0.51
CA ASN A 5 26.67 6.12 -0.81
C ASN A 5 25.95 4.81 -1.18
N GLU A 6 26.51 3.65 -0.80
CA GLU A 6 25.91 2.33 -1.08
C GLU A 6 24.68 2.11 -0.18
N TYR A 7 24.73 2.56 1.07
CA TYR A 7 23.61 2.53 2.01
C TYR A 7 22.44 3.41 1.54
N LYS A 8 22.71 4.66 1.14
CA LYS A 8 21.69 5.56 0.59
C LYS A 8 21.07 5.01 -0.70
N THR A 9 21.88 4.42 -1.56
CA THR A 9 21.40 3.77 -2.80
C THR A 9 20.46 2.60 -2.50
N LEU A 10 20.83 1.72 -1.56
CA LEU A 10 20.00 0.59 -1.14
C LEU A 10 18.65 1.05 -0.57
N ILE A 11 18.65 2.03 0.34
CA ILE A 11 17.40 2.52 0.93
C ILE A 11 16.53 3.23 -0.11
N THR A 12 17.14 3.98 -1.02
CA THR A 12 16.40 4.61 -2.13
C THR A 12 15.73 3.56 -3.02
N ALA A 13 16.38 2.43 -3.29
CA ALA A 13 15.76 1.33 -4.03
C ALA A 13 14.56 0.74 -3.27
N ILE A 14 14.67 0.54 -1.95
CA ILE A 14 13.57 0.05 -1.10
C ILE A 14 12.40 1.04 -1.09
N LEU A 15 12.68 2.35 -1.04
CA LEU A 15 11.67 3.40 -1.16
C LEU A 15 10.87 3.31 -2.47
N VAL A 16 11.59 3.16 -3.60
CA VAL A 16 10.95 3.02 -4.91
C VAL A 16 10.05 1.79 -4.96
N VAL A 17 10.50 0.65 -4.42
CA VAL A 17 9.69 -0.57 -4.36
C VAL A 17 8.43 -0.37 -3.49
N GLY A 18 8.57 0.24 -2.31
CA GLY A 18 7.42 0.56 -1.44
C GLY A 18 6.41 1.49 -2.12
N LEU A 19 6.90 2.46 -2.88
CA LEU A 19 6.06 3.39 -3.66
C LEU A 19 5.29 2.64 -4.77
N LEU A 20 5.96 1.77 -5.52
CA LEU A 20 5.33 0.97 -6.57
C LEU A 20 4.22 0.08 -6.01
N ILE A 21 4.48 -0.62 -4.90
CA ILE A 21 3.48 -1.46 -4.23
C ILE A 21 2.25 -0.63 -3.84
N THR A 22 2.47 0.55 -3.25
CA THR A 22 1.40 1.45 -2.82
C THR A 22 0.56 1.92 -4.01
N ILE A 23 1.21 2.46 -5.05
CA ILE A 23 0.53 2.98 -6.25
C ILE A 23 -0.28 1.90 -6.96
N LEU A 24 0.33 0.74 -7.20
CA LEU A 24 -0.35 -0.37 -7.88
C LEU A 24 -1.56 -0.85 -7.08
N SER A 25 -1.42 -0.98 -5.76
CA SER A 25 -2.51 -1.37 -4.88
C SER A 25 -3.67 -0.37 -4.93
N THR A 26 -3.38 0.93 -4.92
CA THR A 26 -4.40 1.99 -5.04
C THR A 26 -5.12 1.95 -6.38
N ILE A 27 -4.39 1.82 -7.49
CA ILE A 27 -4.98 1.76 -8.84
C ILE A 27 -5.92 0.56 -8.97
N HIS A 28 -5.47 -0.62 -8.53
CA HIS A 28 -6.31 -1.81 -8.56
C HIS A 28 -7.55 -1.64 -7.69
N ASN A 29 -7.40 -1.09 -6.48
CA ASN A 29 -8.52 -0.89 -5.57
C ASN A 29 -9.57 0.09 -6.15
N TRP A 30 -9.12 1.17 -6.79
CA TRP A 30 -10.01 2.12 -7.48
C TRP A 30 -10.83 1.51 -8.61
N ARG A 31 -10.29 0.52 -9.33
CA ARG A 31 -11.05 -0.18 -10.40
C ARG A 31 -12.16 -1.08 -9.85
N ILE A 32 -12.03 -1.54 -8.61
CA ILE A 32 -12.89 -2.57 -8.01
C ILE A 32 -13.99 -1.94 -7.18
N LEU A 33 -13.70 -0.82 -6.55
CA LEU A 33 -14.62 -0.09 -5.69
C LEU A 33 -16.00 0.18 -6.33
N PRO A 34 -16.12 0.56 -7.63
CA PRO A 34 -17.44 0.77 -8.24
C PRO A 34 -18.28 -0.50 -8.31
N LYS A 35 -17.67 -1.67 -8.52
CA LYS A 35 -18.38 -2.96 -8.54
C LYS A 35 -18.86 -3.37 -7.16
N ILE A 36 -18.03 -3.18 -6.13
CA ILE A 36 -18.43 -3.41 -4.73
C ILE A 36 -19.62 -2.50 -4.38
N LYS A 37 -19.53 -1.20 -4.70
CA LYS A 37 -20.61 -0.24 -4.48
C LYS A 37 -21.90 -0.60 -5.20
N TYR A 38 -21.81 -1.16 -6.41
CA TYR A 38 -23.00 -1.68 -7.11
C TYR A 38 -23.65 -2.81 -6.30
N TYR A 39 -22.87 -3.78 -5.83
CA TYR A 39 -23.38 -4.90 -5.04
C TYR A 39 -23.92 -4.51 -3.65
N GLU A 40 -23.46 -3.39 -3.10
CA GLU A 40 -23.98 -2.78 -1.87
C GLU A 40 -25.25 -1.93 -2.08
N SER A 41 -25.55 -1.53 -3.33
CA SER A 41 -26.78 -0.80 -3.65
C SER A 41 -28.02 -1.69 -3.52
N THR A 42 -29.21 -1.08 -3.44
CA THR A 42 -30.49 -1.81 -3.37
C THR A 42 -30.65 -2.83 -4.50
N ALA A 43 -30.30 -2.46 -5.74
CA ALA A 43 -30.36 -3.38 -6.89
C ALA A 43 -29.33 -4.52 -6.77
N GLY A 44 -28.15 -4.22 -6.23
CA GLY A 44 -27.09 -5.19 -5.98
C GLY A 44 -27.47 -6.20 -4.89
N ILE A 45 -28.07 -5.75 -3.79
CA ILE A 45 -28.55 -6.62 -2.70
C ILE A 45 -29.61 -7.59 -3.23
N ILE A 46 -30.57 -7.11 -4.02
CA ILE A 46 -31.58 -7.98 -4.65
C ILE A 46 -30.91 -8.99 -5.58
N LYS A 47 -29.95 -8.55 -6.40
CA LYS A 47 -29.20 -9.45 -7.30
C LYS A 47 -28.45 -10.53 -6.54
N ARG A 48 -27.82 -10.20 -5.41
CA ARG A 48 -27.09 -11.15 -4.56
C ARG A 48 -28.01 -12.13 -3.85
N ALA A 49 -29.14 -11.66 -3.33
CA ALA A 49 -30.14 -12.51 -2.68
C ALA A 49 -30.78 -13.53 -3.63
N LEU A 50 -30.87 -13.21 -4.93
CA LEU A 50 -31.48 -14.07 -5.94
C LEU A 50 -30.46 -14.94 -6.71
N ASN A 51 -29.16 -14.66 -6.58
CA ASN A 51 -28.12 -15.36 -7.32
C ASN A 51 -26.88 -15.57 -6.43
N ASN A 52 -26.71 -16.80 -5.94
CA ASN A 52 -25.56 -17.19 -5.11
C ASN A 52 -24.21 -16.89 -5.78
N SER A 53 -24.10 -17.01 -7.11
CA SER A 53 -22.87 -16.68 -7.83
C SER A 53 -22.53 -15.18 -7.74
N ALA A 54 -23.54 -14.31 -7.65
CA ALA A 54 -23.33 -12.88 -7.47
C ALA A 54 -22.89 -12.54 -6.03
N GLU A 55 -23.37 -13.29 -5.03
CA GLU A 55 -22.89 -13.15 -3.64
C GLU A 55 -21.43 -13.60 -3.53
N GLU A 56 -21.07 -14.75 -4.11
CA GLU A 56 -19.67 -15.22 -4.15
C GLU A 56 -18.74 -14.25 -4.88
N GLU A 57 -19.18 -13.65 -6.00
CA GLU A 57 -18.41 -12.60 -6.69
C GLU A 57 -18.19 -11.39 -5.77
N TYR A 58 -19.24 -10.94 -5.07
CA TYR A 58 -19.14 -9.82 -4.13
C TYR A 58 -18.17 -10.11 -2.99
N GLU A 59 -18.27 -11.26 -2.32
CA GLU A 59 -17.35 -11.64 -1.24
C GLU A 59 -15.90 -11.73 -1.73
N SER A 60 -15.70 -12.28 -2.94
CA SER A 60 -14.39 -12.36 -3.58
C SER A 60 -13.81 -10.95 -3.86
N LEU A 61 -14.62 -10.05 -4.40
CA LEU A 61 -14.22 -8.66 -4.68
C LEU A 61 -13.89 -7.92 -3.37
N LEU A 62 -14.68 -8.10 -2.32
CA LEU A 62 -14.46 -7.50 -1.01
C LEU A 62 -13.18 -8.01 -0.36
N SER A 63 -12.97 -9.33 -0.36
CA SER A 63 -11.75 -9.97 0.14
C SER A 63 -10.51 -9.49 -0.63
N TYR A 64 -10.60 -9.41 -1.95
CA TYR A 64 -9.51 -8.93 -2.78
C TYR A 64 -9.22 -7.43 -2.56
N SER A 65 -10.24 -6.58 -2.43
CA SER A 65 -10.09 -5.17 -2.07
C SER A 65 -9.39 -5.01 -0.72
N ASN A 66 -9.78 -5.77 0.30
CA ASN A 66 -9.13 -5.73 1.61
C ASN A 66 -7.64 -6.14 1.54
N LYS A 67 -7.31 -7.15 0.74
CA LYS A 67 -5.90 -7.54 0.49
C LYS A 67 -5.11 -6.43 -0.19
N LEU A 68 -5.70 -5.74 -1.17
CA LEU A 68 -5.06 -4.60 -1.83
C LEU A 68 -4.83 -3.43 -0.85
N VAL A 69 -5.81 -3.13 0.01
CA VAL A 69 -5.65 -2.10 1.05
C VAL A 69 -4.50 -2.47 2.00
N LEU A 70 -4.46 -3.71 2.48
CA LEU A 70 -3.38 -4.19 3.35
C LEU A 70 -2.01 -4.11 2.65
N LEU A 71 -1.93 -4.52 1.38
CA LEU A 71 -0.71 -4.45 0.59
C LEU A 71 -0.23 -3.01 0.40
N GLY A 72 -1.16 -2.07 0.14
CA GLY A 72 -0.84 -0.65 0.06
C GLY A 72 -0.33 -0.07 1.38
N LEU A 73 -0.92 -0.46 2.51
CA LEU A 73 -0.45 -0.07 3.85
C LEU A 73 0.96 -0.59 4.14
N LEU A 74 1.26 -1.84 3.75
CA LEU A 74 2.62 -2.38 3.88
C LEU A 74 3.63 -1.58 3.06
N GLY A 75 3.28 -1.19 1.83
CA GLY A 75 4.08 -0.30 1.01
C GLY A 75 4.37 1.04 1.71
N LEU A 76 3.35 1.64 2.34
CA LEU A 76 3.49 2.87 3.12
C LEU A 76 4.42 2.71 4.33
N ILE A 77 4.30 1.61 5.08
CA ILE A 77 5.17 1.33 6.24
C ILE A 77 6.64 1.22 5.81
N ILE A 78 6.90 0.55 4.68
CA ILE A 78 8.26 0.44 4.11
C ILE A 78 8.81 1.83 3.77
N ILE A 79 8.00 2.70 3.17
CA ILE A 79 8.39 4.08 2.84
C ILE A 79 8.75 4.86 4.11
N LEU A 80 7.87 4.87 5.11
CA LEU A 80 8.10 5.63 6.36
C LEU A 80 9.34 5.12 7.11
N SER A 81 9.52 3.80 7.18
CA SER A 81 10.71 3.19 7.80
C SER A 81 12.00 3.58 7.08
N SER A 82 11.97 3.58 5.74
CA SER A 82 13.11 3.94 4.91
C SER A 82 13.48 5.42 5.04
N ILE A 83 12.48 6.31 5.10
CA ILE A 83 12.70 7.75 5.37
C ILE A 83 13.31 7.94 6.76
N GLY A 84 12.78 7.27 7.79
CA GLY A 84 13.32 7.34 9.14
C GLY A 84 14.78 6.90 9.22
N LEU A 85 15.15 5.84 8.49
CA LEU A 85 16.54 5.36 8.41
C LEU A 85 17.48 6.35 7.70
N LEU A 86 17.01 7.07 6.69
CA LEU A 86 17.81 8.11 6.02
C LEU A 86 18.06 9.31 6.95
N ILE A 87 16.99 9.81 7.59
CA ILE A 87 17.08 10.95 8.52
C ILE A 87 18.01 10.62 9.69
N ASN A 88 17.85 9.44 10.31
CA ASN A 88 18.69 9.04 11.43
C ASN A 88 20.17 8.90 11.02
N LYS A 89 20.45 8.42 9.79
CA LYS A 89 21.81 8.27 9.31
C LYS A 89 22.48 9.61 9.01
N ASP A 90 21.72 10.57 8.50
CA ASP A 90 22.22 11.93 8.26
C ASP A 90 22.47 12.67 9.59
N ALA A 91 21.64 12.43 10.62
CA ALA A 91 21.86 12.96 11.98
C ALA A 91 23.10 12.39 12.69
N GLU A 92 23.49 11.14 12.42
CA GLU A 92 24.75 10.55 12.95
C GLU A 92 26.02 11.17 12.33
N HIS A 93 25.91 11.86 11.20
CA HIS A 93 27.05 12.46 10.48
C HIS A 93 27.18 13.97 10.68
N GLU A 94 26.18 14.61 11.30
CA GLU A 94 26.33 15.93 11.91
C GLU A 94 26.53 15.76 13.43
N PRO A 95 27.77 15.57 13.93
CA PRO A 95 27.99 15.81 15.34
C PRO A 95 27.65 17.28 15.57
N LEU A 96 26.63 17.53 16.40
CA LEU A 96 26.25 18.80 16.98
C LEU A 96 27.40 19.83 16.91
N MET A 97 27.44 20.63 15.84
CA MET A 97 28.10 21.94 15.85
C MET A 97 27.14 22.88 16.57
N LEU A 98 26.96 22.62 17.86
CA LEU A 98 26.26 23.50 18.79
C LEU A 98 27.25 23.76 19.94
N ILE A 99 28.00 24.86 19.73
CA ILE A 99 28.54 25.82 20.71
C ILE A 99 29.35 25.25 21.87
#